data_AF-A0A8E0S991-F1
#
_entry.id   AF-A0A8E0S991-F1
#
_cell.length_a   1.000
_cell.length_b   1.000
_cell.length_c   1.000
_cell.angle_alpha   90.00
_cell.angle_beta   90.00
_cell.angle_gamma   90.00
#
_symmetry.space_group_name_H-M   'P 1'
#
loop_
_entity.id
_entity.type
_entity.pdbx_description
1 polymer ?
#
loop_
_entity_poly.entity_id
_entity_poly.type
_entity_poly.pdbx_seq_one_letter_code
_entity_poly.pdbx_strand_id
1 'polypeptide(L)'
;MAKAAIRPKLGRDRRVAQMPLILCVDSRSEDSNITLLGIPPLHGDDDRNLFGQAFEAAVRKTKARAEFRYFDNNCIELHREDMLKVFEALSALLS
;
A
#
# COMPACT_ATOMS: atom_id res chain seq x y z
N MET A 1 28.72 0.37 19.06
CA MET A 1 27.67 1.36 19.38
C MET A 1 27.17 1.96 18.07
N ALA A 2 25.96 1.61 17.66
CA ALA A 2 25.38 2.12 16.41
C ALA A 2 24.90 3.57 16.62
N LYS A 3 25.45 4.51 15.84
CA LYS A 3 24.96 5.89 15.80
C LYS A 3 23.53 5.88 15.30
N ALA A 4 22.58 6.28 16.15
CA ALA A 4 21.23 6.59 15.72
C ALA A 4 21.31 7.70 14.65
N ALA A 5 20.97 7.37 13.41
CA ALA A 5 20.90 8.34 12.34
C ALA A 5 19.80 9.35 12.68
N ILE A 6 20.20 10.59 12.98
CA ILE A 6 19.28 11.71 13.17
C ILE A 6 18.60 11.93 11.82
N ARG A 7 17.36 11.44 11.67
CA ARG A 7 16.52 11.76 10.52
C ARG A 7 16.05 13.20 10.69
N PRO A 8 16.50 14.16 9.87
CA PRO A 8 16.00 15.53 9.95
C PRO A 8 14.48 15.51 9.74
N LYS A 9 13.72 16.23 10.58
CA LYS A 9 12.29 16.41 10.38
C LYS A 9 12.07 17.21 9.10
N LEU A 10 11.67 16.53 8.02
CA LEU A 10 11.27 17.20 6.79
C LEU A 10 10.06 18.10 7.05
N GLY A 11 10.05 19.28 6.43
CA GLY A 11 8.85 20.13 6.35
C GLY A 11 7.70 19.36 5.69
N ARG A 12 6.45 19.73 6.03
CA ARG A 12 5.23 19.00 5.62
C ARG A 12 5.17 18.71 4.13
N ASP A 13 5.44 19.69 3.28
CA ASP A 13 5.36 19.54 1.81
C ASP A 13 6.43 18.59 1.26
N ARG A 14 7.64 18.66 1.84
CA ARG A 14 8.75 17.78 1.48
C ARG A 14 8.48 16.34 1.92
N ARG A 15 7.77 16.14 3.04
CA ARG A 15 7.34 14.82 3.52
C ARG A 15 6.28 14.22 2.61
N VAL A 16 5.28 15.00 2.19
CA VAL A 16 4.21 14.53 1.28
C VAL A 16 4.79 14.12 -0.08
N ALA A 17 5.75 14.86 -0.62
CA ALA A 17 6.42 14.52 -1.87
C ALA A 17 7.22 13.20 -1.85
N GLN A 18 7.51 12.67 -0.66
CA GLN A 18 8.22 11.41 -0.44
C GLN A 18 7.29 10.29 0.05
N MET A 19 5.98 10.51 0.11
CA MET A 19 5.05 9.48 0.50
C MET A 19 4.70 8.56 -0.68
N PRO A 20 4.50 7.27 -0.40
CA PRO A 20 3.91 6.38 -1.38
C PRO A 20 2.41 6.69 -1.59
N LEU A 21 1.83 6.18 -2.67
CA LEU A 21 0.42 6.34 -3.00
C LEU A 21 -0.25 4.96 -3.15
N ILE A 22 -1.46 4.81 -2.62
CA ILE A 22 -2.36 3.72 -2.99
C ILE A 22 -3.51 4.32 -3.81
N LEU A 23 -3.66 3.87 -5.04
CA LEU A 23 -4.79 4.20 -5.89
C LEU A 23 -5.87 3.12 -5.75
N CYS A 24 -7.13 3.55 -5.61
CA CYS A 24 -8.29 2.67 -5.60
C CYS A 24 -9.15 2.98 -6.83
N VAL A 25 -9.52 1.94 -7.58
CA VAL A 25 -10.34 2.07 -8.79
C VAL A 25 -11.47 1.06 -8.71
N ASP A 26 -12.70 1.51 -8.95
CA ASP A 26 -13.85 0.60 -9.04
C ASP A 26 -13.72 -0.33 -10.25
N SER A 27 -14.04 -1.61 -10.06
CA SER A 27 -14.13 -2.54 -11.19
C SER A 27 -15.29 -2.12 -12.11
N ARG A 28 -15.06 -2.16 -13.42
CA ARG A 28 -16.10 -1.89 -14.42
C ARG A 28 -17.08 -3.04 -14.60
N SER A 29 -16.66 -4.27 -14.29
CA SER A 29 -17.42 -5.50 -14.55
C SER A 29 -18.03 -6.12 -13.30
N GLU A 30 -17.50 -5.80 -12.11
CA GLU A 30 -17.93 -6.37 -10.84
C GLU A 30 -18.06 -5.30 -9.77
N ASP A 31 -19.29 -4.83 -9.52
CA ASP A 31 -19.55 -3.77 -8.54
C ASP A 31 -19.11 -4.13 -7.11
N SER A 32 -18.93 -5.41 -6.79
CA SER A 32 -18.47 -5.86 -5.47
C SER A 32 -16.97 -5.70 -5.26
N ASN A 33 -16.19 -5.48 -6.32
CA ASN A 33 -14.73 -5.48 -6.28
C ASN A 33 -14.14 -4.11 -6.64
N ILE A 34 -13.04 -3.80 -5.97
CA ILE A 34 -12.19 -2.65 -6.24
C ILE A 34 -10.79 -3.15 -6.57
N THR A 35 -10.10 -2.45 -7.47
CA THR A 35 -8.68 -2.67 -7.74
C THR A 35 -7.85 -1.70 -6.91
N LEU A 36 -6.86 -2.23 -6.20
CA LEU A 36 -5.88 -1.45 -5.46
C LEU A 36 -4.52 -1.51 -6.16
N LEU A 37 -3.91 -0.36 -6.41
CA LEU A 37 -2.58 -0.23 -6.98
C LEU A 37 -1.67 0.54 -6.02
N GLY A 38 -0.60 -0.09 -5.56
CA GLY A 38 0.43 0.52 -4.74
C GLY A 38 1.56 1.12 -5.56
N ILE A 39 1.83 2.41 -5.38
CA ILE A 39 2.84 3.19 -6.10
C ILE A 39 3.91 3.66 -5.11
N PRO A 40 5.19 3.30 -5.30
CA PRO A 40 6.26 3.66 -4.38
C PRO A 40 6.52 5.18 -4.41
N PRO A 41 7.27 5.73 -3.44
CA PRO A 41 7.70 7.12 -3.48
C PRO A 41 8.47 7.44 -4.77
N LEU A 42 8.23 8.61 -5.35
CA LEU A 42 8.90 9.05 -6.58
C LEU A 42 10.36 9.48 -6.36
N HIS A 43 10.75 9.73 -5.10
CA HIS A 43 12.06 10.26 -4.75
C HIS A 43 12.68 9.40 -3.64
N GLY A 44 13.77 8.71 -3.97
CA GLY A 44 14.56 7.89 -3.08
C GLY A 44 15.62 7.10 -3.85
N ASP A 45 16.64 6.61 -3.15
CA ASP A 45 17.69 5.75 -3.75
C ASP A 45 17.19 4.30 -3.98
N ASP A 46 16.01 3.96 -3.44
CA ASP A 46 15.39 2.63 -3.52
C ASP A 46 14.13 2.71 -4.38
N ASP A 47 14.17 2.09 -5.55
CA ASP A 47 13.09 2.03 -6.54
C ASP A 47 12.16 0.82 -6.32
N ARG A 48 12.42 0.00 -5.29
CA ARG A 48 11.63 -1.21 -5.05
C ARG A 48 10.23 -0.88 -4.57
N ASN A 49 9.26 -1.55 -5.16
CA ASN A 49 7.88 -1.48 -4.72
C ASN A 49 7.59 -2.51 -3.62
N LEU A 50 7.36 -2.04 -2.39
CA LEU A 50 7.06 -2.90 -1.24
C LEU A 50 5.57 -3.21 -1.06
N PHE A 51 4.69 -2.63 -1.90
CA PHE A 51 3.25 -2.80 -1.73
C PHE A 51 2.76 -4.22 -1.93
N GLY A 52 3.41 -5.03 -2.78
CA GLY A 52 3.00 -6.42 -2.92
C GLY A 52 3.09 -7.20 -1.61
N GLN A 53 4.21 -7.05 -0.89
CA GLN A 53 4.39 -7.68 0.41
C GLN A 53 3.45 -7.08 1.48
N ALA A 54 3.24 -5.76 1.44
CA ALA A 54 2.33 -5.09 2.36
C ALA A 54 0.88 -5.53 2.17
N PHE A 55 0.42 -5.64 0.93
CA PHE A 55 -0.91 -6.12 0.55
C PHE A 55 -1.10 -7.58 0.98
N GLU A 56 -0.14 -8.46 0.69
CA GLU A 56 -0.19 -9.85 1.12
C GLU A 56 -0.29 -9.97 2.65
N ALA A 57 0.52 -9.20 3.39
CA ALA A 57 0.49 -9.19 4.84
C ALA A 57 -0.85 -8.67 5.40
N ALA A 58 -1.40 -7.59 4.83
CA ALA A 58 -2.67 -7.01 5.27
C ALA A 58 -3.86 -7.92 4.96
N VAL A 59 -3.91 -8.50 3.75
CA VAL A 59 -4.95 -9.47 3.35
C VAL A 59 -4.92 -10.70 4.25
N ARG A 60 -3.73 -11.27 4.49
CA ARG A 60 -3.55 -12.43 5.37
C ARG A 60 -3.98 -12.14 6.81
N LYS A 61 -3.60 -10.97 7.35
CA LYS A 61 -3.96 -10.55 8.72
C LYS A 61 -5.47 -10.39 8.90
N THR A 62 -6.15 -9.86 7.89
CA THR A 62 -7.57 -9.49 7.96
C THR A 62 -8.50 -10.58 7.43
N LYS A 63 -7.95 -11.64 6.81
CA LYS A 63 -8.70 -12.65 6.07
C LYS A 63 -9.64 -11.99 5.05
N ALA A 64 -9.15 -10.98 4.35
CA ALA A 64 -9.92 -10.29 3.31
C ALA A 64 -10.08 -11.17 2.06
N ARG A 65 -11.21 -11.01 1.37
CA ARG A 65 -11.43 -11.58 0.04
C ARG A 65 -10.68 -10.71 -0.96
N ALA A 66 -9.50 -11.16 -1.35
CA ALA A 66 -8.67 -10.47 -2.32
C ALA A 66 -8.02 -11.46 -3.30
N GLU A 67 -7.80 -11.00 -4.53
CA GLU A 67 -7.16 -11.77 -5.58
C GLU A 67 -5.89 -11.08 -6.07
N PHE A 68 -4.80 -11.84 -6.11
CA PHE A 68 -3.51 -11.44 -6.67
C PHE A 68 -3.41 -11.97 -8.09
N ARG A 69 -4.28 -11.48 -8.97
CA ARG A 69 -4.42 -12.00 -10.34
C ARG A 69 -3.58 -11.29 -11.40
N TYR A 70 -3.00 -10.14 -11.05
CA TYR A 70 -2.11 -9.39 -11.92
C TYR A 70 -0.69 -9.94 -11.88
N PHE A 71 0.07 -9.73 -12.96
CA PHE A 71 1.49 -10.09 -12.99
C PHE A 71 2.29 -9.32 -11.92
N ASP A 72 2.01 -8.02 -11.80
CA ASP A 72 2.62 -7.19 -10.77
C ASP A 72 1.91 -7.38 -9.43
N ASN A 73 2.68 -7.69 -8.39
CA ASN A 73 2.16 -7.99 -7.06
C ASN A 73 1.67 -6.76 -6.28
N ASN A 74 2.00 -5.55 -6.73
CA ASN A 74 1.51 -4.29 -6.17
C ASN A 74 0.11 -3.92 -6.69
N CYS A 75 -0.55 -4.81 -7.43
CA CYS A 75 -1.91 -4.63 -7.91
C CYS A 75 -2.76 -5.82 -7.44
N ILE A 76 -3.87 -5.55 -6.75
CA ILE A 76 -4.78 -6.59 -6.26
C ILE A 76 -6.22 -6.21 -6.51
N GLU A 77 -7.08 -7.21 -6.56
CA GLU A 77 -8.52 -7.00 -6.42
C GLU A 77 -8.98 -7.31 -5.02
N LEU A 78 -9.88 -6.49 -4.50
CA LEU A 78 -10.36 -6.57 -3.14
C LEU A 78 -11.88 -6.41 -3.13
N HIS A 79 -12.56 -7.25 -2.37
CA HIS A 79 -13.98 -7.08 -2.13
C HIS A 79 -14.25 -5.80 -1.34
N ARG A 80 -15.16 -4.95 -1.80
CA ARG A 80 -15.40 -3.60 -1.25
C ARG A 80 -15.71 -3.59 0.25
N GLU A 81 -16.47 -4.58 0.73
CA GLU A 81 -16.79 -4.73 2.16
C GLU A 81 -15.55 -4.99 3.03
N ASP A 82 -14.47 -5.50 2.46
CA ASP A 82 -13.21 -5.78 3.15
C ASP A 82 -12.24 -4.60 3.08
N MET A 83 -12.60 -3.51 2.39
CA MET A 83 -11.76 -2.34 2.18
C MET A 83 -11.25 -1.73 3.51
N LEU A 84 -12.17 -1.41 4.42
CA LEU A 84 -11.82 -0.71 5.66
C LEU A 84 -10.79 -1.49 6.49
N LYS A 85 -11.04 -2.79 6.75
CA LYS A 85 -10.14 -3.62 7.56
C LYS A 85 -8.76 -3.77 6.92
N VAL A 86 -8.67 -3.81 5.58
CA VAL A 86 -7.38 -3.87 4.86
C VAL A 86 -6.63 -2.55 5.01
N PHE A 87 -7.27 -1.41 4.82
CA PHE A 87 -6.62 -0.10 4.99
C PHE A 87 -6.16 0.14 6.43
N GLU A 88 -6.92 -0.29 7.43
CA GLU A 88 -6.50 -0.24 8.84
C GLU A 88 -5.25 -1.12 9.08
N ALA A 89 -5.22 -2.33 8.53
CA ALA A 89 -4.07 -3.22 8.63
C ALA A 89 -2.83 -2.64 7.92
N LEU A 90 -3.00 -2.03 6.75
CA LEU A 90 -1.93 -1.35 6.01
C LEU A 90 -1.40 -0.14 6.77
N SER A 91 -2.29 0.69 7.32
CA SER A 91 -1.90 1.83 8.16
C SER A 91 -1.04 1.37 9.32
N ALA A 92 -1.42 0.29 10.01
CA ALA A 92 -0.64 -0.24 11.13
C ALA A 92 0.72 -0.83 10.70
N LEU A 93 0.84 -1.36 9.47
CA LEU A 93 2.07 -1.96 8.95
C LEU A 93 3.07 -0.93 8.41
N LEU A 94 2.56 0.21 7.91
CA LEU A 94 3.34 1.25 7.23
C LEU A 94 3.60 2.50 8.11
N SER A 95 3.11 2.50 9.37
CA SER A 95 3.32 3.59 10.34
C SER A 95 4.70 3.60 10.97
#